data_AF-A0A8T0FXH8-F1
#
_entry.id   AF-A0A8T0FXH8-F1
#
_cell.length_a   1.000
_cell.length_b   1.000
_cell.length_c   1.000
_cell.angle_alpha   90.00
_cell.angle_beta   90.00
_cell.angle_gamma   90.00
#
_symmetry.space_group_name_H-M   'P 1'
#
loop_
_entity.id
_entity.type
_entity.pdbx_description
1 polymer ?
#
loop_
_entity_poly.entity_id
_entity_poly.type
_entity_poly.pdbx_seq_one_letter_code
_entity_poly.pdbx_strand_id
1 'polypeptide(L)'
;MTESSFIEADKNKSYLNNGLEIDTTRRKMYLLFSGCQRRGPGCKMIIRSDFHPVFKMAAFLGISFPCAAENKDDDGKDIHSRKCYDIAVTAITFVALAIVIIFSHNFTASKAMTLTYGVKYIAAFCIRCYMVVDNYKIPKVITTVSQLYEDVSLSVYKSLKVKIYLQSLAFTILNILLLILTSLRLLYEDEVQHLPYIEGFGRNFTANGTVNVVHMLIASYFMNYSFTVFTVAVSILSCCNVHLILRRLLKSYGESLVENIKNDSSKENFAQEFTTFRRIIYAMNEADDAMSFIVFFTYVTCISCFFNTLSGFLAANGVFDKPCLSAEMALTFLYSVVIFSTMTCSAAEVSTAGERLKQRVLCISDIVLQRNLSSDALMGFTILIDGIKNANISMTGWGEAIEKSYLVSLRKAEFLSIINCISISRDPVLCAKYAACEKELPPRVFAAHQKCQKEHVGLETLRCTKHEPLYKVPEIPAKIFDCVVETVHKLTPPEKKVIVKFEECAKKLKEESCKIVEGHAHAHRARHFRH
;
A
#
# COMPACT_ATOMS: atom_id res chain seq x y z
N MET A 1 -56.14 -43.54 -5.61
CA MET A 1 -54.90 -42.83 -5.98
C MET A 1 -55.07 -41.41 -5.47
N THR A 2 -54.55 -41.15 -4.28
CA THR A 2 -54.75 -39.92 -3.52
C THR A 2 -53.52 -39.67 -2.66
N GLU A 3 -53.24 -38.38 -2.49
CA GLU A 3 -52.10 -37.74 -1.86
C GLU A 3 -51.79 -38.25 -0.45
N SER A 4 -50.55 -38.72 -0.24
CA SER A 4 -49.94 -38.77 1.09
C SER A 4 -48.41 -38.74 0.96
N SER A 5 -47.79 -37.60 1.23
CA SER A 5 -46.41 -37.47 1.78
C SER A 5 -45.88 -36.04 1.62
N PHE A 6 -46.46 -35.09 2.34
CA PHE A 6 -45.83 -33.77 2.53
C PHE A 6 -46.14 -33.16 3.90
N ILE A 7 -46.22 -33.98 4.95
CA ILE A 7 -46.35 -33.49 6.33
C ILE A 7 -45.59 -34.44 7.27
N GLU A 8 -44.26 -34.52 7.14
CA GLU A 8 -43.44 -35.15 8.20
C GLU A 8 -41.98 -34.66 8.27
N ALA A 9 -41.68 -33.50 7.69
CA ALA A 9 -40.32 -32.92 7.73
C ALA A 9 -40.14 -31.78 8.74
N ASP A 10 -41.19 -31.32 9.41
CA ASP A 10 -41.13 -30.08 10.23
C ASP A 10 -41.14 -30.29 11.76
N LYS A 11 -41.19 -31.54 12.25
CA LYS A 11 -41.19 -31.83 13.70
C LYS A 11 -39.82 -32.14 14.33
N ASN A 12 -38.74 -32.21 13.55
CA ASN A 12 -37.41 -32.54 14.08
C ASN A 12 -36.45 -31.35 14.31
N LYS A 13 -36.92 -30.09 14.19
CA LYS A 13 -36.09 -28.90 14.50
C LYS A 13 -36.15 -28.43 15.95
N SER A 14 -36.95 -29.07 16.81
CA SER A 14 -37.20 -28.63 18.19
C SER A 14 -36.26 -29.23 19.26
N TYR A 15 -35.39 -30.19 18.92
CA TYR A 15 -34.60 -30.94 19.91
C TYR A 15 -33.12 -30.54 20.01
N LEU A 16 -32.68 -29.48 19.30
CA LEU A 16 -31.27 -29.02 19.32
C LEU A 16 -31.02 -27.76 20.16
N ASN A 17 -32.00 -27.30 20.96
CA ASN A 17 -31.88 -26.06 21.74
C ASN A 17 -31.67 -26.25 23.25
N ASN A 18 -31.46 -27.48 23.74
CA ASN A 18 -31.18 -27.71 25.16
C ASN A 18 -29.80 -28.31 25.38
N GLY A 19 -28.94 -27.56 26.08
CA GLY A 19 -27.85 -28.10 26.87
C GLY A 19 -26.44 -28.02 26.26
N LEU A 20 -25.80 -26.85 26.39
CA LEU A 20 -24.46 -26.75 27.00
C LEU A 20 -24.17 -25.26 27.30
N GLU A 21 -24.25 -24.87 28.56
CA GLU A 21 -23.61 -23.67 29.10
C GLU A 21 -22.08 -23.83 28.97
N ILE A 22 -21.58 -23.70 27.75
CA ILE A 22 -20.15 -23.58 27.48
C ILE A 22 -19.76 -22.18 27.93
N ASP A 23 -19.17 -22.14 29.11
CA ASP A 23 -18.27 -21.11 29.66
C ASP A 23 -18.21 -19.83 28.81
N THR A 24 -19.04 -18.86 29.20
CA THR A 24 -19.15 -17.55 28.55
C THR A 24 -17.81 -16.82 28.46
N THR A 25 -16.84 -17.16 29.33
CA THR A 25 -15.47 -16.65 29.30
C THR A 25 -14.70 -17.20 28.11
N ARG A 26 -14.79 -18.51 27.86
CA ARG A 26 -14.19 -19.17 26.70
C ARG A 26 -14.82 -18.70 25.40
N ARG A 27 -16.14 -18.47 25.38
CA ARG A 27 -16.85 -17.91 24.23
C ARG A 27 -16.47 -16.45 23.97
N LYS A 28 -16.28 -15.62 25.02
CA LYS A 28 -15.78 -14.24 24.91
C LYS A 28 -14.32 -14.18 24.45
N MET A 29 -13.44 -15.03 24.97
CA MET A 29 -12.07 -15.17 24.47
C MET A 29 -12.05 -15.65 23.02
N TYR A 30 -12.84 -16.67 22.68
CA TYR A 30 -12.98 -17.11 21.30
C TYR A 30 -13.54 -16.02 20.41
N LEU A 31 -14.49 -15.19 20.84
CA LEU A 31 -15.01 -14.06 20.06
C LEU A 31 -13.97 -12.93 19.92
N LEU A 32 -13.15 -12.69 20.95
CA LEU A 32 -11.99 -11.77 20.91
C LEU A 32 -10.90 -12.26 19.93
N PHE A 33 -10.66 -13.57 19.83
CA PHE A 33 -9.62 -14.16 18.97
C PHE A 33 -10.09 -14.70 17.61
N SER A 34 -11.41 -14.89 17.40
CA SER A 34 -11.99 -15.38 16.13
C SER A 34 -12.69 -14.29 15.32
N GLY A 35 -12.92 -13.10 15.90
CA GLY A 35 -13.14 -11.83 15.23
C GLY A 35 -14.39 -11.66 14.35
N CYS A 36 -14.96 -12.70 13.75
CA CYS A 36 -16.02 -12.58 12.75
C CYS A 36 -16.63 -13.98 12.60
N GLN A 37 -17.75 -14.24 13.26
CA GLN A 37 -18.59 -15.42 12.98
C GLN A 37 -20.04 -15.03 12.66
N ARG A 38 -20.37 -13.73 12.67
CA ARG A 38 -21.69 -13.23 12.25
C ARG A 38 -21.78 -13.23 10.72
N ARG A 39 -22.76 -13.98 10.20
CA ARG A 39 -23.02 -14.29 8.78
C ARG A 39 -23.57 -13.08 7.98
N GLY A 40 -22.90 -11.92 8.04
CA GLY A 40 -23.17 -10.80 7.13
C GLY A 40 -22.45 -11.01 5.79
N PRO A 41 -23.03 -10.60 4.64
CA PRO A 41 -22.39 -10.72 3.33
C PRO A 41 -21.05 -9.96 3.23
N GLY A 42 -20.86 -8.88 4.01
CA GLY A 42 -19.57 -8.18 4.14
C GLY A 42 -18.54 -8.85 5.06
N CYS A 43 -18.95 -9.44 6.20
CA CYS A 43 -18.04 -10.17 7.12
C CYS A 43 -17.55 -11.48 6.45
N LYS A 44 -18.36 -12.11 5.59
CA LYS A 44 -17.96 -13.30 4.78
C LYS A 44 -16.73 -13.06 3.90
N MET A 45 -16.47 -11.81 3.54
CA MET A 45 -15.48 -11.46 2.54
C MET A 45 -14.10 -11.15 3.15
N ILE A 46 -14.08 -10.64 4.39
CA ILE A 46 -12.87 -10.44 5.19
C ILE A 46 -12.43 -11.74 5.88
N ILE A 47 -13.37 -12.65 6.15
CA ILE A 47 -13.08 -14.07 6.40
C ILE A 47 -13.11 -14.88 5.09
N ARG A 48 -12.50 -14.37 4.02
CA ARG A 48 -11.87 -15.31 3.10
C ARG A 48 -10.74 -15.96 3.88
N SER A 49 -10.76 -17.28 3.98
CA SER A 49 -9.92 -18.12 4.87
C SER A 49 -8.41 -17.92 4.79
N ASP A 50 -7.95 -17.04 3.91
CA ASP A 50 -6.59 -17.00 3.40
C ASP A 50 -5.75 -15.99 4.20
N PHE A 51 -6.35 -14.89 4.68
CA PHE A 51 -5.69 -13.93 5.58
C PHE A 51 -5.91 -14.23 7.06
N HIS A 52 -6.81 -15.15 7.35
CA HIS A 52 -7.17 -15.50 8.72
C HIS A 52 -5.98 -15.94 9.60
N PRO A 53 -4.97 -16.70 9.11
CA PRO A 53 -3.76 -16.97 9.90
C PRO A 53 -2.99 -15.69 10.27
N VAL A 54 -2.87 -14.74 9.34
CA VAL A 54 -2.17 -13.46 9.55
C VAL A 54 -2.90 -12.61 10.57
N PHE A 55 -4.23 -12.51 10.44
CA PHE A 55 -5.05 -11.75 11.41
C PHE A 55 -5.07 -12.38 12.79
N LYS A 56 -5.05 -13.72 12.89
CA LYS A 56 -4.92 -14.40 14.18
C LYS A 56 -3.57 -14.15 14.83
N MET A 57 -2.49 -14.20 14.05
CA MET A 57 -1.15 -13.89 14.52
C MET A 57 -1.06 -12.43 14.98
N ALA A 58 -1.66 -11.49 14.24
CA ALA A 58 -1.74 -10.08 14.62
C ALA A 58 -2.57 -9.86 15.90
N ALA A 59 -3.73 -10.52 16.03
CA ALA A 59 -4.57 -10.42 17.22
C ALA A 59 -3.85 -10.95 18.48
N PHE A 60 -3.08 -12.03 18.35
CA PHE A 60 -2.23 -12.53 19.44
C PHE A 60 -1.17 -11.50 19.87
N LEU A 61 -0.72 -10.65 18.95
CA LEU A 61 0.19 -9.56 19.26
C LEU A 61 -0.51 -8.33 19.82
N GLY A 62 -1.83 -8.29 19.99
CA GLY A 62 -2.54 -7.06 20.35
C GLY A 62 -2.58 -6.05 19.21
N ILE A 63 -2.74 -6.55 17.98
CA ILE A 63 -3.07 -5.78 16.79
C ILE A 63 -4.42 -6.29 16.30
N SER A 64 -5.50 -5.65 16.76
CA SER A 64 -6.84 -6.02 16.34
C SER A 64 -7.24 -5.29 15.06
N PHE A 65 -7.68 -6.05 14.07
CA PHE A 65 -8.19 -5.52 12.81
C PHE A 65 -9.73 -5.44 12.86
N PRO A 66 -10.33 -4.25 12.66
CA PRO A 66 -11.79 -4.12 12.65
C PRO A 66 -12.37 -4.82 11.41
N CYS A 67 -13.45 -5.56 11.60
CA CYS A 67 -14.21 -6.12 10.47
C CYS A 67 -15.01 -4.99 9.80
N ALA A 68 -14.77 -4.75 8.52
CA ALA A 68 -15.32 -3.59 7.78
C ALA A 68 -16.85 -3.59 7.59
N ALA A 69 -17.59 -4.52 8.18
CA ALA A 69 -19.02 -4.72 7.93
C ALA A 69 -19.84 -5.06 9.19
N GLU A 70 -19.33 -4.82 10.40
CA GLU A 70 -20.13 -5.05 11.61
C GLU A 70 -21.16 -3.91 11.80
N ASN A 71 -22.40 -4.31 12.08
CA ASN A 71 -23.57 -3.43 12.17
C ASN A 71 -23.42 -2.49 13.38
N LYS A 72 -23.55 -1.18 13.12
CA LYS A 72 -23.29 -0.07 14.06
C LYS A 72 -24.00 -0.16 15.43
N ASP A 73 -25.09 -0.90 15.56
CA ASP A 73 -25.99 -0.78 16.71
C ASP A 73 -25.68 -1.73 17.88
N ASP A 74 -24.89 -2.78 17.68
CA ASP A 74 -24.56 -3.79 18.71
C ASP A 74 -23.08 -3.71 19.21
N ASP A 75 -22.28 -2.82 18.61
CA ASP A 75 -20.81 -2.89 18.56
C ASP A 75 -20.02 -1.94 19.49
N GLY A 76 -20.68 -0.98 20.14
CA GLY A 76 -19.97 0.08 20.88
C GLY A 76 -19.07 -0.45 22.01
N LYS A 77 -19.49 -1.52 22.69
CA LYS A 77 -18.72 -2.13 23.79
C LYS A 77 -17.55 -2.98 23.31
N ASP A 78 -17.72 -3.74 22.22
CA ASP A 78 -16.68 -4.64 21.70
C ASP A 78 -15.54 -3.85 21.03
N ILE A 79 -15.85 -2.77 20.31
CA ILE A 79 -14.83 -1.89 19.72
C ILE A 79 -13.96 -1.25 20.80
N HIS A 80 -14.57 -0.77 21.90
CA HIS A 80 -13.83 -0.14 22.99
C HIS A 80 -12.92 -1.15 23.69
N SER A 81 -13.41 -2.37 23.97
CA SER A 81 -12.61 -3.43 24.58
C SER A 81 -11.40 -3.83 23.72
N ARG A 82 -11.57 -3.95 22.39
CA ARG A 82 -10.47 -4.27 21.45
C ARG A 82 -9.40 -3.18 21.45
N LYS A 83 -9.81 -1.91 21.36
CA LYS A 83 -8.86 -0.77 21.42
C LYS A 83 -8.12 -0.70 22.74
N CYS A 84 -8.81 -0.91 23.86
CA CYS A 84 -8.16 -0.95 25.18
C CYS A 84 -7.14 -2.08 25.28
N TYR A 85 -7.44 -3.26 24.71
CA TYR A 85 -6.48 -4.38 24.64
C TYR A 85 -5.25 -4.01 23.81
N ASP A 86 -5.42 -3.48 22.59
CA ASP A 86 -4.31 -3.10 21.71
C ASP A 86 -3.42 -2.02 22.35
N ILE A 87 -4.03 -1.01 23.00
CA ILE A 87 -3.32 0.05 23.73
C ILE A 87 -2.57 -0.55 24.92
N ALA A 88 -3.21 -1.42 25.72
CA ALA A 88 -2.57 -2.05 26.88
C ALA A 88 -1.37 -2.90 26.47
N VAL A 89 -1.50 -3.76 25.45
CA VAL A 89 -0.38 -4.57 24.97
C VAL A 89 0.73 -3.68 24.42
N THR A 90 0.39 -2.62 23.68
CA THR A 90 1.40 -1.67 23.15
C THR A 90 2.12 -0.91 24.26
N ALA A 91 1.42 -0.51 25.33
CA ALA A 91 2.04 0.11 26.50
C ALA A 91 2.98 -0.86 27.23
N ILE A 92 2.58 -2.12 27.40
CA ILE A 92 3.44 -3.16 27.98
C ILE A 92 4.69 -3.37 27.11
N THR A 93 4.53 -3.48 25.79
CA THR A 93 5.67 -3.60 24.86
C THR A 93 6.58 -2.37 24.93
N PHE A 94 6.03 -1.16 25.07
CA PHE A 94 6.83 0.06 25.22
C PHE A 94 7.67 0.07 26.51
N VAL A 95 7.07 -0.32 27.64
CA VAL A 95 7.79 -0.43 28.92
C VAL A 95 8.90 -1.47 28.81
N ALA A 96 8.60 -2.65 28.26
CA ALA A 96 9.60 -3.66 28.01
C ALA A 96 10.72 -3.09 27.11
N LEU A 97 10.38 -2.39 26.02
CA LEU A 97 11.33 -1.81 25.06
C LEU A 97 12.28 -0.83 25.75
N ALA A 98 11.74 0.05 26.60
CA ALA A 98 12.54 1.00 27.36
C ALA A 98 13.54 0.26 28.26
N ILE A 99 13.09 -0.75 29.00
CA ILE A 99 13.96 -1.60 29.84
C ILE A 99 15.06 -2.23 28.98
N VAL A 100 14.71 -2.85 27.84
CA VAL A 100 15.71 -3.48 26.98
C VAL A 100 16.70 -2.47 26.42
N ILE A 101 16.27 -1.30 25.95
CA ILE A 101 17.21 -0.29 25.43
C ILE A 101 18.18 0.15 26.53
N ILE A 102 17.70 0.41 27.75
CA ILE A 102 18.54 0.85 28.87
C ILE A 102 19.56 -0.22 29.26
N PHE A 103 19.14 -1.48 29.36
CA PHE A 103 19.96 -2.55 29.92
C PHE A 103 20.63 -3.44 28.85
N SER A 104 20.35 -3.25 27.56
CA SER A 104 20.84 -4.10 26.45
C SER A 104 22.35 -4.20 26.36
N HIS A 105 23.08 -3.18 26.79
CA HIS A 105 24.55 -3.19 26.83
C HIS A 105 25.10 -4.31 27.72
N ASN A 106 24.35 -4.75 28.75
CA ASN A 106 24.72 -5.87 29.62
C ASN A 106 24.58 -7.24 28.91
N PHE A 107 23.80 -7.31 27.83
CA PHE A 107 23.50 -8.55 27.11
C PHE A 107 24.24 -8.68 25.79
N THR A 108 24.96 -7.64 25.35
CA THR A 108 25.59 -7.59 24.03
C THR A 108 27.11 -7.53 24.11
N ALA A 109 27.79 -8.25 23.22
CA ALA A 109 29.26 -8.29 23.20
C ALA A 109 29.93 -6.97 22.77
N SER A 110 29.19 -6.05 22.13
CA SER A 110 29.72 -4.75 21.72
C SER A 110 28.66 -3.65 21.70
N LYS A 111 29.09 -2.39 21.84
CA LYS A 111 28.22 -1.21 21.72
C LYS A 111 27.54 -1.11 20.34
N ALA A 112 28.20 -1.59 19.29
CA ALA A 112 27.64 -1.65 17.94
C ALA A 112 26.46 -2.64 17.86
N MET A 113 26.56 -3.79 18.52
CA MET A 113 25.44 -4.72 18.66
C MET A 113 24.29 -4.09 19.47
N THR A 114 24.59 -3.41 20.58
CA THR A 114 23.57 -2.68 21.37
C THR A 114 22.77 -1.71 20.50
N LEU A 115 23.45 -0.90 19.69
CA LEU A 115 22.82 0.07 18.80
C LEU A 115 21.95 -0.63 17.75
N THR A 116 22.46 -1.66 17.07
CA THR A 116 21.74 -2.35 15.99
C THR A 116 20.53 -3.14 16.50
N TYR A 117 20.61 -3.78 17.68
CA TYR A 117 19.43 -4.35 18.35
C TYR A 117 18.42 -3.25 18.74
N GLY A 118 18.88 -2.12 19.26
CA GLY A 118 18.02 -0.98 19.59
C GLY A 118 17.23 -0.48 18.37
N VAL A 119 17.91 -0.25 17.24
CA VAL A 119 17.26 0.18 15.98
C VAL A 119 16.27 -0.88 15.50
N LYS A 120 16.62 -2.17 15.55
CA LYS A 120 15.71 -3.28 15.21
C LYS A 120 14.44 -3.25 16.04
N TYR A 121 14.55 -3.12 17.36
CA TYR A 121 13.39 -3.11 18.27
C TYR A 121 12.53 -1.86 18.09
N ILE A 122 13.13 -0.69 17.91
CA ILE A 122 12.40 0.55 17.63
C ILE A 122 11.66 0.44 16.29
N ALA A 123 12.30 -0.09 15.24
CA ALA A 123 11.67 -0.25 13.94
C ALA A 123 10.43 -1.16 14.01
N ALA A 124 10.53 -2.32 14.68
CA ALA A 124 9.39 -3.21 14.87
C ALA A 124 8.29 -2.58 15.74
N PHE A 125 8.66 -1.82 16.78
CA PHE A 125 7.70 -1.08 17.58
C PHE A 125 6.97 0.01 16.78
N CYS A 126 7.66 0.72 15.88
CA CYS A 126 7.06 1.67 14.95
C CYS A 126 6.05 0.98 14.03
N ILE A 127 6.39 -0.18 13.46
CA ILE A 127 5.45 -0.96 12.63
C ILE A 127 4.20 -1.32 13.43
N ARG A 128 4.38 -1.81 14.66
CA ARG A 128 3.28 -2.14 15.56
C ARG A 128 2.39 -0.93 15.82
N CYS A 129 2.97 0.21 16.19
CA CYS A 129 2.21 1.44 16.44
C CYS A 129 1.40 1.86 15.21
N TYR A 130 2.01 1.79 14.02
CA TYR A 130 1.30 2.05 12.78
C TYR A 130 0.13 1.09 12.56
N MET A 131 0.33 -0.21 12.73
CA MET A 131 -0.74 -1.20 12.58
C MET A 131 -1.86 -1.06 13.61
N VAL A 132 -1.59 -0.52 14.81
CA VAL A 132 -2.61 -0.24 15.84
C VAL A 132 -3.36 1.06 15.55
N VAL A 133 -2.65 2.14 15.18
CA VAL A 133 -3.25 3.45 14.90
C VAL A 133 -4.06 3.42 13.61
N ASP A 134 -3.50 2.84 12.55
CA ASP A 134 -4.10 2.74 11.22
C ASP A 134 -4.65 1.32 10.94
N ASN A 135 -5.21 0.68 11.96
CA ASN A 135 -5.68 -0.71 11.91
C ASN A 135 -6.77 -0.97 10.86
N TYR A 136 -7.40 0.05 10.29
CA TYR A 136 -8.40 -0.12 9.23
C TYR A 136 -7.79 -0.15 7.81
N LYS A 137 -6.58 0.38 7.59
CA LYS A 137 -6.01 0.55 6.23
C LYS A 137 -5.70 -0.79 5.56
N ILE A 138 -5.01 -1.69 6.25
CA ILE A 138 -4.62 -3.00 5.70
C ILE A 138 -5.85 -3.86 5.37
N PRO A 139 -6.83 -4.05 6.28
CA PRO A 139 -8.03 -4.82 5.96
C PRO A 139 -8.84 -4.21 4.83
N LYS A 140 -8.93 -2.87 4.77
CA LYS A 140 -9.64 -2.17 3.69
C LYS A 140 -9.00 -2.46 2.34
N VAL A 141 -7.68 -2.32 2.22
CA VAL A 141 -6.93 -2.64 0.99
C VAL A 141 -7.14 -4.09 0.58
N ILE A 142 -7.00 -5.03 1.52
CA ILE A 142 -7.22 -6.46 1.25
C ILE A 142 -8.63 -6.68 0.71
N THR A 143 -9.63 -6.04 1.32
CA THR A 143 -11.04 -6.13 0.91
C THR A 143 -11.24 -5.57 -0.49
N THR A 144 -10.74 -4.36 -0.78
CA THR A 144 -10.89 -3.67 -2.06
C THR A 144 -10.19 -4.43 -3.20
N VAL A 145 -8.97 -4.89 -2.98
CA VAL A 145 -8.22 -5.66 -3.97
C VAL A 145 -8.86 -7.03 -4.21
N SER A 146 -9.39 -7.68 -3.16
CA SER A 146 -10.13 -8.95 -3.29
C SER A 146 -11.46 -8.77 -4.06
N GLN A 147 -12.23 -7.73 -3.70
CA GLN A 147 -13.19 -6.97 -4.54
C GLN A 147 -12.91 -7.12 -6.01
N LEU A 148 -11.90 -6.37 -6.39
CA LEU A 148 -11.58 -6.16 -7.78
C LEU A 148 -11.09 -7.44 -8.46
N TYR A 149 -10.44 -8.34 -7.72
CA TYR A 149 -10.04 -9.64 -8.23
C TYR A 149 -11.23 -10.54 -8.58
N GLU A 150 -12.27 -10.56 -7.75
CA GLU A 150 -13.51 -11.30 -8.05
C GLU A 150 -14.24 -10.72 -9.25
N ASP A 151 -14.32 -9.39 -9.34
CA ASP A 151 -14.95 -8.70 -10.48
C ASP A 151 -14.26 -9.03 -11.81
N VAL A 152 -12.94 -9.28 -11.78
CA VAL A 152 -12.10 -9.47 -12.98
C VAL A 152 -11.83 -10.96 -13.31
N SER A 153 -11.83 -11.87 -12.33
CA SER A 153 -11.41 -13.27 -12.53
C SER A 153 -12.59 -14.23 -12.59
N LEU A 154 -12.75 -14.93 -13.71
CA LEU A 154 -13.68 -16.08 -13.87
C LEU A 154 -13.12 -17.39 -13.27
N SER A 155 -11.89 -17.40 -12.74
CA SER A 155 -11.18 -18.63 -12.36
C SER A 155 -11.15 -18.92 -10.85
N VAL A 156 -11.18 -20.21 -10.50
CA VAL A 156 -11.33 -20.72 -9.13
C VAL A 156 -10.13 -20.39 -8.23
N TYR A 157 -10.39 -19.58 -7.21
CA TYR A 157 -9.48 -19.03 -6.18
C TYR A 157 -8.67 -20.06 -5.32
N LYS A 158 -8.93 -21.37 -5.45
CA LYS A 158 -8.45 -22.42 -4.51
C LYS A 158 -6.93 -22.54 -4.37
N SER A 159 -6.14 -22.19 -5.39
CA SER A 159 -4.67 -22.31 -5.36
C SER A 159 -3.96 -21.32 -4.40
N LEU A 160 -4.59 -20.19 -4.09
CA LEU A 160 -3.95 -19.12 -3.31
C LEU A 160 -3.75 -19.50 -1.84
N LYS A 161 -4.79 -20.10 -1.25
CA LYS A 161 -4.87 -20.46 0.16
C LYS A 161 -3.71 -21.32 0.66
N VAL A 162 -3.33 -22.33 -0.12
CA VAL A 162 -2.28 -23.29 0.28
C VAL A 162 -0.91 -22.60 0.38
N LYS A 163 -0.60 -21.71 -0.58
CA LYS A 163 0.68 -20.98 -0.57
C LYS A 163 0.78 -20.03 0.62
N ILE A 164 -0.28 -19.26 0.88
CA ILE A 164 -0.32 -18.31 2.00
C ILE A 164 -0.20 -19.04 3.34
N TYR A 165 -0.92 -20.16 3.49
CA TYR A 165 -0.86 -20.97 4.71
C TYR A 165 0.54 -21.56 4.93
N LEU A 166 1.16 -22.14 3.89
CA LEU A 166 2.50 -22.71 3.98
C LEU A 166 3.56 -21.66 4.33
N GLN A 167 3.47 -20.47 3.72
CA GLN A 167 4.33 -19.34 4.06
C GLN A 167 4.15 -18.91 5.53
N SER A 168 2.90 -18.72 5.98
CA SER A 168 2.60 -18.36 7.37
C SER A 168 3.13 -19.40 8.36
N LEU A 169 3.00 -20.69 8.05
CA LEU A 169 3.49 -21.78 8.87
C LEU A 169 5.02 -21.78 8.93
N ALA A 170 5.70 -21.65 7.79
CA ALA A 170 7.16 -21.62 7.72
C ALA A 170 7.74 -20.44 8.52
N PHE A 171 7.17 -19.24 8.38
CA PHE A 171 7.57 -18.08 9.19
C PHE A 171 7.32 -18.30 10.68
N THR A 172 6.18 -18.91 11.05
CA THR A 172 5.87 -19.21 12.46
C THR A 172 6.90 -20.17 13.06
N ILE A 173 7.27 -21.23 12.34
CA ILE A 173 8.29 -22.19 12.78
C ILE A 173 9.65 -21.50 12.93
N LEU A 174 10.07 -20.69 11.96
CA LEU A 174 11.34 -19.95 12.03
C LEU A 174 11.38 -19.00 13.23
N ASN A 175 10.27 -18.30 13.52
CA ASN A 175 10.15 -17.42 14.67
C ASN A 175 10.20 -18.18 16.00
N ILE A 176 9.58 -19.35 16.08
CA ILE A 176 9.64 -20.23 17.27
C ILE A 176 11.08 -20.72 17.48
N LEU A 177 11.80 -21.11 16.42
CA LEU A 177 13.20 -21.52 16.52
C LEU A 177 14.08 -20.36 17.02
N LEU A 178 13.90 -19.15 16.46
CA LEU A 178 14.58 -17.94 16.94
C LEU A 178 14.28 -17.69 18.42
N LEU A 179 13.03 -17.85 18.84
CA LEU A 179 12.60 -17.69 20.23
C LEU A 179 13.27 -18.70 21.17
N ILE A 180 13.30 -19.97 20.77
CA ILE A 180 13.94 -21.05 21.54
C ILE A 180 15.43 -20.75 21.70
N LEU A 181 16.13 -20.42 20.60
CA LEU A 181 17.57 -20.11 20.66
C LEU A 181 17.86 -18.90 21.56
N THR A 182 17.09 -17.82 21.43
CA THR A 182 17.25 -16.66 22.31
C THR A 182 16.96 -17.01 23.77
N SER A 183 15.97 -17.87 24.04
CA SER A 183 15.71 -18.34 25.41
C SER A 183 16.87 -19.17 25.95
N LEU A 184 17.41 -20.09 25.14
CA LEU A 184 18.54 -20.92 25.51
C LEU A 184 19.77 -20.05 25.80
N ARG A 185 20.06 -19.05 24.96
CA ARG A 185 21.14 -18.09 25.22
C ARG A 185 20.97 -17.39 26.57
N LEU A 186 19.80 -16.81 26.82
CA LEU A 186 19.52 -16.07 28.06
C LEU A 186 19.57 -16.96 29.31
N LEU A 187 19.27 -18.26 29.17
CA LEU A 187 19.25 -19.21 30.29
C LEU A 187 20.60 -19.91 30.53
N TYR A 188 21.37 -20.18 29.47
CA TYR A 188 22.57 -21.06 29.53
C TYR A 188 23.90 -20.33 29.29
N GLU A 189 23.94 -19.24 28.52
CA GLU A 189 25.20 -18.61 28.09
C GLU A 189 25.48 -17.23 28.70
N ASP A 190 24.49 -16.65 29.35
CA ASP A 190 24.63 -15.35 29.98
C ASP A 190 25.16 -15.48 31.41
N GLU A 191 26.38 -14.99 31.60
CA GLU A 191 27.02 -14.66 32.87
C GLU A 191 26.21 -13.63 33.70
N VAL A 192 25.02 -13.21 33.24
CA VAL A 192 24.14 -12.24 33.90
C VAL A 192 23.68 -12.73 35.28
N GLN A 193 23.57 -14.05 35.49
CA GLN A 193 23.35 -14.61 36.84
C GLN A 193 24.57 -14.48 37.76
N HIS A 194 25.76 -14.24 37.18
CA HIS A 194 27.04 -14.12 37.88
C HIS A 194 27.61 -12.69 37.87
N LEU A 195 26.96 -11.74 37.19
CA LEU A 195 27.36 -10.33 37.20
C LEU A 195 27.20 -9.78 38.62
N PRO A 196 28.27 -9.27 39.27
CA PRO A 196 28.16 -8.72 40.62
C PRO A 196 27.30 -7.44 40.66
N TYR A 197 27.21 -6.73 39.53
CA TYR A 197 26.45 -5.50 39.38
C TYR A 197 25.79 -5.43 37.99
N ILE A 198 24.62 -4.80 37.93
CA ILE A 198 23.95 -4.42 36.67
C ILE A 198 24.09 -2.91 36.53
N GLU A 199 24.69 -2.44 35.43
CA GLU A 199 24.77 -1.01 35.13
C GLU A 199 23.47 -0.54 34.47
N GLY A 200 22.89 0.54 35.00
CA GLY A 200 21.71 1.18 34.44
C GLY A 200 21.57 2.62 34.91
N PHE A 201 21.27 3.55 34.00
CA PHE A 201 21.18 4.99 34.30
C PHE A 201 22.45 5.58 34.97
N GLY A 202 23.64 5.05 34.66
CA GLY A 202 24.90 5.45 35.30
C GLY A 202 24.99 5.07 36.77
N ARG A 203 24.18 4.13 37.25
CA ARG A 203 24.23 3.54 38.59
C ARG A 203 24.43 2.03 38.50
N ASN A 204 25.16 1.48 39.47
CA ASN A 204 25.40 0.04 39.60
C ASN A 204 24.42 -0.56 40.62
N PHE A 205 23.60 -1.51 40.17
CA PHE A 205 22.67 -2.26 41.03
C PHE A 205 23.32 -3.58 41.44
N THR A 206 23.44 -3.87 42.74
CA THR A 206 24.05 -5.13 43.23
C THR A 206 23.17 -6.34 42.94
N ALA A 207 23.69 -7.35 42.25
CA ALA A 207 22.92 -8.53 41.84
C ALA A 207 22.51 -9.45 43.00
N ASN A 208 23.32 -9.52 44.07
CA ASN A 208 23.10 -10.41 45.23
C ASN A 208 21.82 -10.12 46.05
N GLY A 209 21.13 -9.00 45.81
CA GLY A 209 19.87 -8.66 46.48
C GLY A 209 18.62 -8.73 45.58
N THR A 210 18.76 -8.97 44.28
CA THR A 210 17.68 -8.73 43.31
C THR A 210 17.61 -9.79 42.21
N VAL A 211 17.47 -11.05 42.59
CA VAL A 211 17.06 -12.14 41.68
C VAL A 211 15.86 -11.71 40.83
N ASN A 212 14.91 -10.98 41.42
CA ASN A 212 13.74 -10.44 40.73
C ASN A 212 14.07 -9.44 39.60
N VAL A 213 15.15 -8.66 39.71
CA VAL A 213 15.55 -7.69 38.68
C VAL A 213 16.15 -8.42 37.47
N VAL A 214 17.03 -9.40 37.70
CA VAL A 214 17.58 -10.24 36.61
C VAL A 214 16.45 -10.95 35.86
N HIS A 215 15.50 -11.55 36.58
CA HIS A 215 14.34 -12.20 35.97
C HIS A 215 13.45 -11.21 35.20
N MET A 216 13.24 -10.00 35.73
CA MET A 216 12.50 -8.95 35.04
C MET A 216 13.19 -8.52 33.74
N LEU A 217 14.53 -8.41 33.74
CA LEU A 217 15.32 -8.06 32.55
C LEU A 217 15.25 -9.16 31.50
N ILE A 218 15.45 -10.42 31.88
CA ILE A 218 15.33 -11.58 30.98
C ILE A 218 13.92 -11.64 30.39
N ALA A 219 12.89 -11.49 31.22
CA ALA A 219 11.50 -11.47 30.77
C ALA A 219 11.22 -10.31 29.81
N SER A 220 11.73 -9.12 30.09
CA SER A 220 11.57 -7.93 29.22
C SER A 220 12.29 -8.10 27.87
N TYR A 221 13.49 -8.69 27.88
CA TYR A 221 14.23 -9.01 26.66
C TYR A 221 13.49 -10.05 25.82
N PHE A 222 13.10 -11.16 26.44
CA PHE A 222 12.34 -12.22 25.78
C PHE A 222 11.02 -11.69 25.19
N MET A 223 10.29 -10.88 25.96
CA MET A 223 9.03 -10.28 25.53
C MET A 223 9.22 -9.37 24.31
N ASN A 224 10.19 -8.45 24.34
CA ASN A 224 10.47 -7.58 23.18
C ASN A 224 10.93 -8.34 21.96
N TYR A 225 11.82 -9.32 22.15
CA TYR A 225 12.32 -10.14 21.07
C TYR A 225 11.17 -10.89 20.38
N SER A 226 10.29 -11.50 21.19
CA SER A 226 9.06 -12.13 20.72
C SER A 226 8.22 -11.14 19.90
N PHE A 227 7.82 -10.02 20.50
CA PHE A 227 6.98 -9.03 19.82
C PHE A 227 7.61 -8.52 18.52
N THR A 228 8.92 -8.31 18.51
CA THR A 228 9.67 -7.87 17.33
C THR A 228 9.57 -8.89 16.20
N VAL A 229 9.97 -10.13 16.47
CA VAL A 229 10.01 -11.21 15.49
C VAL A 229 8.61 -11.50 14.94
N PHE A 230 7.60 -11.54 15.80
CA PHE A 230 6.22 -11.77 15.39
C PHE A 230 5.62 -10.57 14.63
N THR A 231 5.90 -9.33 15.03
CA THR A 231 5.42 -8.12 14.32
C THR A 231 6.01 -8.05 12.91
N VAL A 232 7.31 -8.30 12.77
CA VAL A 232 7.99 -8.35 11.47
C VAL A 232 7.43 -9.47 10.60
N ALA A 233 7.15 -10.64 11.17
CA ALA A 233 6.52 -11.72 10.41
C ALA A 233 5.09 -11.40 9.94
N VAL A 234 4.25 -10.80 10.79
CA VAL A 234 2.91 -10.31 10.39
C VAL A 234 3.03 -9.28 9.27
N SER A 235 4.04 -8.41 9.33
CA SER A 235 4.33 -7.39 8.33
C SER A 235 4.67 -8.00 6.97
N ILE A 236 5.63 -8.92 6.92
CA ILE A 236 6.03 -9.62 5.70
C ILE A 236 4.85 -10.38 5.11
N LEU A 237 4.13 -11.14 5.94
CA LEU A 237 2.97 -11.92 5.48
C LEU A 237 1.88 -11.01 4.91
N SER A 238 1.61 -9.87 5.54
CA SER A 238 0.63 -8.89 5.05
C SER A 238 1.04 -8.31 3.70
N CYS A 239 2.29 -7.86 3.56
CA CYS A 239 2.81 -7.31 2.31
C CYS A 239 2.82 -8.35 1.18
N CYS A 240 3.37 -9.54 1.43
CA CYS A 240 3.46 -10.59 0.41
C CYS A 240 2.09 -11.07 -0.07
N ASN A 241 1.12 -11.20 0.83
CA ASN A 241 -0.22 -11.60 0.44
C ASN A 241 -0.91 -10.53 -0.43
N VAL A 242 -0.77 -9.25 -0.09
CA VAL A 242 -1.29 -8.15 -0.93
C VAL A 242 -0.58 -8.12 -2.30
N HIS A 243 0.75 -8.22 -2.33
CA HIS A 243 1.51 -8.31 -3.59
C HIS A 243 1.06 -9.49 -4.45
N LEU A 244 0.85 -10.66 -3.84
CA LEU A 244 0.43 -11.86 -4.55
C LEU A 244 -0.95 -11.70 -5.20
N ILE A 245 -1.91 -11.05 -4.52
CA ILE A 245 -3.24 -10.79 -5.10
C ILE A 245 -3.15 -9.74 -6.20
N LEU A 246 -2.41 -8.65 -6.01
CA LEU A 246 -2.22 -7.62 -7.03
C LEU A 246 -1.58 -8.19 -8.30
N ARG A 247 -0.54 -9.02 -8.15
CA ARG A 247 0.08 -9.75 -9.26
C ARG A 247 -0.95 -10.56 -10.05
N ARG A 248 -1.80 -11.31 -9.35
CA ARG A 248 -2.83 -12.15 -9.98
C ARG A 248 -3.93 -11.32 -10.64
N LEU A 249 -4.34 -10.22 -10.00
CA LEU A 249 -5.30 -9.27 -10.55
C LEU A 249 -4.82 -8.70 -11.87
N LEU A 250 -3.57 -8.21 -11.93
CA LEU A 250 -2.96 -7.70 -13.16
C LEU A 250 -2.89 -8.78 -14.25
N LYS A 251 -2.52 -10.01 -13.88
CA LYS A 251 -2.46 -11.13 -14.81
C LYS A 251 -3.84 -11.48 -15.37
N SER A 252 -4.84 -11.63 -14.51
CA SER A 252 -6.23 -11.95 -14.90
C SER A 252 -6.85 -10.83 -15.74
N TYR A 253 -6.63 -9.57 -15.35
CA TYR A 253 -7.05 -8.42 -16.17
C TYR A 253 -6.41 -8.48 -17.56
N GLY A 254 -5.10 -8.72 -17.65
CA GLY A 254 -4.43 -8.85 -18.94
C GLY A 254 -4.82 -10.08 -19.77
N GLU A 255 -5.46 -11.10 -19.19
CA GLU A 255 -6.04 -12.24 -19.91
C GLU A 255 -7.45 -11.86 -20.41
N SER A 256 -8.30 -11.38 -19.50
CA SER A 256 -9.66 -10.91 -19.80
C SER A 256 -9.66 -9.80 -20.85
N LEU A 257 -8.73 -8.85 -20.77
CA LEU A 257 -8.63 -7.74 -21.72
C LEU A 257 -8.40 -8.21 -23.16
N VAL A 258 -7.50 -9.19 -23.33
CA VAL A 258 -7.21 -9.77 -24.66
C VAL A 258 -8.45 -10.46 -25.22
N GLU A 259 -9.15 -11.22 -24.37
CA GLU A 259 -10.35 -11.96 -24.76
C GLU A 259 -11.51 -11.01 -25.09
N ASN A 260 -11.78 -10.03 -24.22
CA ASN A 260 -12.84 -9.06 -24.40
C ASN A 260 -12.64 -8.21 -25.65
N ILE A 261 -11.42 -7.73 -25.93
CA ILE A 261 -11.14 -6.95 -27.14
C ILE A 261 -11.28 -7.82 -28.41
N LYS A 262 -10.89 -9.10 -28.34
CA LYS A 262 -11.09 -10.05 -29.45
C LYS A 262 -12.57 -10.31 -29.72
N ASN A 263 -13.40 -10.41 -28.70
CA ASN A 263 -14.82 -10.73 -28.83
C ASN A 263 -15.66 -9.51 -29.20
N ASP A 264 -15.40 -8.36 -28.58
CA ASP A 264 -16.08 -7.10 -28.82
C ASP A 264 -15.09 -5.94 -28.89
N SER A 265 -15.01 -5.28 -30.04
CA SER A 265 -14.16 -4.10 -30.26
C SER A 265 -14.97 -2.80 -30.31
N SER A 266 -16.10 -2.75 -29.61
CA SER A 266 -16.93 -1.55 -29.46
C SER A 266 -16.26 -0.47 -28.60
N LYS A 267 -16.70 0.78 -28.81
CA LYS A 267 -16.27 1.94 -28.01
C LYS A 267 -16.63 1.76 -26.53
N GLU A 268 -17.82 1.21 -26.29
CA GLU A 268 -18.37 0.94 -24.96
C GLU A 268 -17.49 -0.07 -24.22
N ASN A 269 -17.07 -1.14 -24.89
CA ASN A 269 -16.16 -2.12 -24.30
C ASN A 269 -14.81 -1.49 -23.94
N PHE A 270 -14.20 -0.70 -24.83
CA PHE A 270 -12.93 0.00 -24.49
C PHE A 270 -13.08 0.96 -23.31
N ALA A 271 -14.20 1.68 -23.21
CA ALA A 271 -14.47 2.56 -22.08
C ALA A 271 -14.65 1.79 -20.75
N GLN A 272 -15.31 0.64 -20.80
CA GLN A 272 -15.46 -0.26 -19.66
C GLN A 272 -14.10 -0.81 -19.21
N GLU A 273 -13.29 -1.34 -20.13
CA GLU A 273 -11.95 -1.85 -19.83
C GLU A 273 -11.03 -0.76 -19.25
N PHE A 274 -11.08 0.45 -19.81
CA PHE A 274 -10.33 1.58 -19.25
C PHE A 274 -10.78 1.94 -17.83
N THR A 275 -12.08 1.88 -17.55
CA THR A 275 -12.62 2.13 -16.21
C THR A 275 -12.17 1.06 -15.22
N THR A 276 -12.19 -0.22 -15.63
CA THR A 276 -11.67 -1.34 -14.84
C THR A 276 -10.18 -1.15 -14.55
N PHE A 277 -9.38 -0.82 -15.57
CA PHE A 277 -7.95 -0.53 -15.40
C PHE A 277 -7.70 0.60 -14.39
N ARG A 278 -8.45 1.71 -14.49
CA ARG A 278 -8.34 2.82 -13.54
C ARG A 278 -8.65 2.39 -12.11
N ARG A 279 -9.65 1.53 -11.90
CA ARG A 279 -9.95 0.94 -10.59
C ARG A 279 -8.77 0.11 -10.07
N ILE A 280 -8.11 -0.67 -10.94
CA ILE A 280 -6.92 -1.47 -10.57
C ILE A 280 -5.78 -0.56 -10.12
N ILE A 281 -5.46 0.47 -10.90
CA ILE A 281 -4.39 1.43 -10.56
C ILE A 281 -4.70 2.17 -9.26
N TYR A 282 -5.97 2.56 -9.03
CA TYR A 282 -6.38 3.17 -7.77
C TYR A 282 -6.17 2.22 -6.59
N ALA A 283 -6.61 0.96 -6.69
CA ALA A 283 -6.44 -0.04 -5.65
C ALA A 283 -4.96 -0.36 -5.39
N MET A 284 -4.12 -0.38 -6.43
CA MET A 284 -2.67 -0.52 -6.29
C MET A 284 -2.03 0.63 -5.53
N ASN A 285 -2.40 1.87 -5.87
CA ASN A 285 -1.89 3.05 -5.17
C ASN A 285 -2.33 3.08 -3.69
N GLU A 286 -3.57 2.69 -3.40
CA GLU A 286 -4.06 2.57 -2.03
C GLU A 286 -3.33 1.46 -1.26
N ALA A 287 -3.00 0.35 -1.93
CA ALA A 287 -2.22 -0.74 -1.37
C ALA A 287 -0.77 -0.33 -1.05
N ASP A 288 -0.10 0.35 -1.99
CA ASP A 288 1.26 0.86 -1.79
C ASP A 288 1.28 1.88 -0.65
N ASP A 289 0.33 2.83 -0.61
CA ASP A 289 0.20 3.81 0.47
C ASP A 289 0.04 3.13 1.84
N ALA A 290 -0.89 2.18 1.96
CA ALA A 290 -1.16 1.47 3.21
C ALA A 290 0.02 0.64 3.70
N MET A 291 0.80 0.03 2.79
CA MET A 291 1.91 -0.86 3.13
C MET A 291 3.24 -0.13 3.24
N SER A 292 3.38 1.07 2.69
CA SER A 292 4.65 1.76 2.55
C SER A 292 5.42 1.90 3.86
N PHE A 293 4.78 2.45 4.90
CA PHE A 293 5.39 2.59 6.22
C PHE A 293 5.88 1.25 6.80
N ILE A 294 5.09 0.18 6.60
CA ILE A 294 5.43 -1.17 7.08
C ILE A 294 6.64 -1.72 6.31
N VAL A 295 6.64 -1.57 4.98
CA VAL A 295 7.74 -2.00 4.10
C VAL A 295 9.04 -1.30 4.51
N PHE A 296 8.99 0.02 4.69
CA PHE A 296 10.16 0.83 5.09
C PHE A 296 10.78 0.32 6.40
N PHE A 297 10.01 0.24 7.48
CA PHE A 297 10.55 -0.22 8.77
C PHE A 297 10.90 -1.71 8.78
N THR A 298 10.29 -2.52 7.91
CA THR A 298 10.71 -3.92 7.69
C THR A 298 12.10 -3.97 7.05
N TYR A 299 12.41 -3.11 6.08
CA TYR A 299 13.76 -2.97 5.54
C TYR A 299 14.75 -2.40 6.57
N VAL A 300 14.37 -1.43 7.39
CA VAL A 300 15.21 -0.94 8.51
C VAL A 300 15.53 -2.09 9.47
N THR A 301 14.56 -2.94 9.78
CA THR A 301 14.76 -4.15 10.60
C THR A 301 15.72 -5.12 9.91
N CYS A 302 15.55 -5.36 8.61
CA CYS A 302 16.44 -6.20 7.81
C CYS A 302 17.90 -5.71 7.85
N ILE A 303 18.11 -4.43 7.58
CA ILE A 303 19.42 -3.77 7.62
C ILE A 303 20.03 -3.90 9.02
N SER A 304 19.22 -3.67 10.06
CA SER A 304 19.66 -3.79 11.46
C SER A 304 20.06 -5.22 11.81
N CYS A 305 19.33 -6.24 11.35
CA CYS A 305 19.71 -7.64 11.52
C CYS A 305 21.06 -7.95 10.82
N PHE A 306 21.27 -7.45 9.60
CA PHE A 306 22.52 -7.63 8.87
C PHE A 306 23.71 -6.98 9.60
N PHE A 307 23.56 -5.72 10.04
CA PHE A 307 24.61 -5.02 10.78
C PHE A 307 24.84 -5.61 12.18
N ASN A 308 23.81 -6.18 12.81
CA ASN A 308 23.97 -6.88 14.08
C ASN A 308 24.86 -8.13 13.91
N THR A 309 24.59 -8.95 12.89
CA THR A 309 25.43 -10.10 12.56
C THR A 309 26.86 -9.64 12.24
N LEU A 310 27.03 -8.62 11.39
CA LEU A 310 28.35 -8.08 11.06
C LEU A 310 29.09 -7.56 12.30
N SER A 311 28.39 -6.87 13.21
CA SER A 311 28.97 -6.36 14.46
C SER A 311 29.43 -7.50 15.36
N GLY A 312 28.70 -8.62 15.40
CA GLY A 312 29.12 -9.80 16.14
C GLY A 312 30.29 -10.54 15.50
N PHE A 313 30.39 -10.59 14.17
CA PHE A 313 31.58 -11.08 13.47
C PHE A 313 32.82 -10.23 13.75
N LEU A 314 32.66 -8.89 13.79
CA LEU A 314 33.76 -7.94 13.99
C LEU A 314 34.15 -7.77 15.46
N ALA A 315 33.26 -8.11 16.39
CA ALA A 315 33.58 -8.18 17.80
C ALA A 315 34.50 -9.39 18.02
N ALA A 316 35.80 -9.17 17.83
CA ALA A 316 36.89 -10.15 17.87
C ALA A 316 37.07 -10.91 19.22
N ASN A 317 36.12 -10.80 20.14
CA ASN A 317 36.17 -11.33 21.50
C ASN A 317 35.07 -12.38 21.71
N GLY A 318 35.40 -13.66 21.51
CA GLY A 318 34.67 -14.79 22.10
C GLY A 318 33.23 -15.03 21.67
N VAL A 319 32.71 -14.28 20.69
CA VAL A 319 31.35 -14.48 20.17
C VAL A 319 31.18 -15.88 19.55
N PHE A 320 32.22 -16.38 18.87
CA PHE A 320 32.24 -17.74 18.30
C PHE A 320 32.54 -18.84 19.31
N ASP A 321 33.02 -18.49 20.51
CA ASP A 321 33.24 -19.45 21.59
C ASP A 321 31.93 -19.80 22.30
N LYS A 322 30.87 -19.01 22.08
CA LYS A 322 29.51 -19.22 22.61
C LYS A 322 28.60 -19.80 21.51
N PRO A 323 28.31 -21.11 21.52
CA PRO A 323 27.60 -21.77 20.41
C PRO A 323 26.17 -21.25 20.19
N CYS A 324 25.41 -20.90 21.24
CA CYS A 324 24.04 -20.37 21.09
C CYS A 324 24.05 -18.95 20.54
N LEU A 325 24.98 -18.09 21.00
CA LEU A 325 25.18 -16.76 20.43
C LEU A 325 25.56 -16.81 18.94
N SER A 326 26.50 -17.68 18.57
CA SER A 326 26.87 -17.92 17.17
C SER A 326 25.68 -18.40 16.33
N ALA A 327 24.91 -19.36 16.84
CA ALA A 327 23.70 -19.86 16.19
C ALA A 327 22.62 -18.76 16.05
N GLU A 328 22.41 -17.92 17.07
CA GLU A 328 21.48 -16.79 17.01
C GLU A 328 21.89 -15.79 15.93
N MET A 329 23.17 -15.47 15.82
CA MET A 329 23.67 -14.55 14.79
C MET A 329 23.51 -15.11 13.38
N ALA A 330 23.81 -16.40 13.19
CA ALA A 330 23.59 -17.09 11.92
C ALA A 330 22.11 -17.10 11.54
N LEU A 331 21.21 -17.37 12.50
CA LEU A 331 19.78 -17.37 12.26
C LEU A 331 19.22 -15.95 12.05
N THR A 332 19.77 -14.94 12.73
CA THR A 332 19.44 -13.52 12.51
C THR A 332 19.86 -13.06 11.12
N PHE A 333 21.03 -13.50 10.65
CA PHE A 333 21.49 -13.26 9.28
C PHE A 333 20.56 -13.92 8.27
N LEU A 334 20.25 -15.21 8.45
CA LEU A 334 19.31 -15.93 7.59
C LEU A 334 17.95 -15.24 7.57
N TYR A 335 17.46 -14.79 8.73
CA TYR A 335 16.22 -14.03 8.84
C TYR A 335 16.28 -12.74 8.03
N SER A 336 17.39 -11.99 8.06
CA SER A 336 17.56 -10.79 7.23
C SER A 336 17.51 -11.10 5.73
N VAL A 337 18.16 -12.17 5.28
CA VAL A 337 18.12 -12.61 3.89
C VAL A 337 16.69 -12.99 3.49
N VAL A 338 15.98 -13.73 4.34
CA VAL A 338 14.58 -14.10 4.12
C VAL A 338 13.69 -12.87 4.02
N ILE A 339 13.83 -11.88 4.92
CA ILE A 339 13.08 -10.61 4.84
C ILE A 339 13.33 -9.94 3.49
N PHE A 340 14.60 -9.70 3.16
CA PHE A 340 14.99 -9.00 1.95
C PHE A 340 14.48 -9.71 0.69
N SER A 341 14.77 -11.01 0.56
CA SER A 341 14.36 -11.80 -0.61
C SER A 341 12.83 -11.86 -0.75
N THR A 342 12.11 -12.08 0.35
CA THR A 342 10.65 -12.25 0.29
C THR A 342 9.94 -10.94 -0.05
N MET A 343 10.35 -9.82 0.56
CA MET A 343 9.80 -8.51 0.27
C MET A 343 10.13 -8.05 -1.16
N THR A 344 11.42 -8.10 -1.53
CA THR A 344 11.89 -7.66 -2.85
C THR A 344 11.32 -8.51 -3.98
N CYS A 345 11.34 -9.85 -3.86
CA CYS A 345 10.80 -10.72 -4.91
C CYS A 345 9.29 -10.55 -5.06
N SER A 346 8.53 -10.46 -3.96
CA SER A 346 7.07 -10.30 -4.05
C SER A 346 6.66 -8.98 -4.71
N ALA A 347 7.35 -7.87 -4.40
CA ALA A 347 7.14 -6.59 -5.06
C ALA A 347 7.53 -6.64 -6.55
N ALA A 348 8.70 -7.22 -6.87
CA ALA A 348 9.18 -7.36 -8.25
C ALA A 348 8.23 -8.18 -9.14
N GLU A 349 7.56 -9.19 -8.59
CA GLU A 349 6.56 -9.97 -9.32
C GLU A 349 5.34 -9.14 -9.74
N VAL A 350 4.93 -8.15 -8.94
CA VAL A 350 3.85 -7.21 -9.30
C VAL A 350 4.30 -6.31 -10.45
N SER A 351 5.51 -5.73 -10.35
CA SER A 351 6.07 -4.90 -11.42
C SER A 351 6.23 -5.70 -12.73
N THR A 352 6.69 -6.95 -12.64
CA THR A 352 6.80 -7.86 -13.80
C THR A 352 5.42 -8.17 -14.41
N ALA A 353 4.39 -8.33 -13.59
CA ALA A 353 3.02 -8.51 -14.08
C ALA A 353 2.50 -7.23 -14.78
N GLY A 354 2.85 -6.05 -14.27
CA GLY A 354 2.57 -4.77 -14.89
C GLY A 354 3.22 -4.61 -16.27
N GLU A 355 4.51 -4.94 -16.38
CA GLU A 355 5.22 -4.89 -17.66
C GLU A 355 4.67 -5.92 -18.67
N ARG A 356 4.30 -7.11 -18.21
CA ARG A 356 3.62 -8.10 -19.07
C ARG A 356 2.24 -7.60 -19.55
N LEU A 357 1.50 -6.87 -18.72
CA LEU A 357 0.24 -6.25 -19.14
C LEU A 357 0.49 -5.23 -20.25
N LYS A 358 1.49 -4.35 -20.10
CA LYS A 358 1.88 -3.38 -21.13
C LYS A 358 2.26 -4.08 -22.45
N GLN A 359 3.08 -5.13 -22.37
CA GLN A 359 3.46 -5.92 -23.55
C GLN A 359 2.25 -6.56 -24.24
N ARG A 360 1.32 -7.13 -23.49
CA ARG A 360 0.10 -7.74 -24.05
C ARG A 360 -0.78 -6.73 -24.77
N VAL A 361 -0.89 -5.53 -24.24
CA VAL A 361 -1.65 -4.43 -24.86
C VAL A 361 -1.03 -4.01 -26.18
N LEU A 362 0.30 -3.99 -26.28
CA LEU A 362 0.98 -3.76 -27.56
C LEU A 362 0.67 -4.88 -28.57
N CYS A 363 0.68 -6.15 -28.15
CA CYS A 363 0.31 -7.25 -29.05
C CYS A 363 -1.16 -7.19 -29.51
N ILE A 364 -2.07 -6.68 -28.68
CA ILE A 364 -3.47 -6.47 -29.08
C ILE A 364 -3.58 -5.37 -30.14
N SER A 365 -2.70 -4.37 -30.12
CA SER A 365 -2.75 -3.26 -31.07
C SER A 365 -2.65 -3.71 -32.52
N ASP A 366 -1.81 -4.70 -32.82
CA ASP A 366 -1.70 -5.28 -34.17
C ASP A 366 -3.01 -5.95 -34.61
N ILE A 367 -3.68 -6.68 -33.70
CA ILE A 367 -4.97 -7.34 -33.96
C ILE A 367 -6.07 -6.30 -34.22
N VAL A 368 -6.06 -5.21 -33.45
CA VAL A 368 -7.06 -4.15 -33.55
C VAL A 368 -6.85 -3.32 -34.82
N LEU A 369 -5.61 -3.04 -35.23
CA LEU A 369 -5.29 -2.34 -36.47
C LEU A 369 -5.71 -3.11 -37.72
N GLN A 370 -5.76 -4.44 -37.66
CA GLN A 370 -6.28 -5.29 -38.74
C GLN A 370 -7.82 -5.26 -38.82
N ARG A 371 -8.51 -4.76 -37.79
CA ARG A 371 -9.96 -4.63 -37.78
C ARG A 371 -10.35 -3.24 -38.29
N ASN A 372 -11.28 -3.17 -39.24
CA ASN A 372 -11.87 -1.93 -39.73
C ASN A 372 -12.80 -1.31 -38.65
N LEU A 373 -12.21 -0.76 -37.58
CA LEU A 373 -12.96 -0.10 -36.50
C LEU A 373 -13.45 1.29 -36.90
N SER A 374 -14.53 1.73 -36.25
CA SER A 374 -14.96 3.12 -36.33
C SER A 374 -13.91 4.06 -35.69
N SER A 375 -13.86 5.31 -36.17
CA SER A 375 -12.92 6.31 -35.64
C SER A 375 -13.07 6.50 -34.11
N ASP A 376 -14.30 6.45 -33.62
CA ASP A 376 -14.61 6.52 -32.19
C ASP A 376 -14.05 5.35 -31.38
N ALA A 377 -14.18 4.13 -31.89
CA ALA A 377 -13.66 2.93 -31.26
C ALA A 377 -12.12 2.94 -31.27
N LEU A 378 -11.50 3.39 -32.36
CA LEU A 378 -10.05 3.53 -32.47
C LEU A 378 -9.48 4.58 -31.49
N MET A 379 -10.19 5.70 -31.29
CA MET A 379 -9.83 6.70 -30.29
C MET A 379 -9.93 6.11 -28.87
N GLY A 380 -11.03 5.41 -28.56
CA GLY A 380 -11.21 4.74 -27.27
C GLY A 380 -10.09 3.73 -26.97
N PHE A 381 -9.72 2.92 -27.97
CA PHE A 381 -8.61 1.98 -27.88
C PHE A 381 -7.26 2.69 -27.65
N THR A 382 -7.00 3.79 -28.36
CA THR A 382 -5.77 4.57 -28.21
C THR A 382 -5.63 5.16 -26.80
N ILE A 383 -6.72 5.68 -26.23
CA ILE A 383 -6.77 6.18 -24.84
C ILE A 383 -6.47 5.06 -23.85
N LEU A 384 -7.04 3.88 -24.07
CA LEU A 384 -6.80 2.69 -23.25
C LEU A 384 -5.33 2.26 -23.29
N ILE A 385 -4.73 2.13 -24.49
CA ILE A 385 -3.32 1.77 -24.63
C ILE A 385 -2.43 2.80 -23.95
N ASP A 386 -2.64 4.08 -24.25
CA ASP A 386 -1.83 5.16 -23.69
C ASP A 386 -1.93 5.19 -22.16
N GLY A 387 -3.14 4.98 -21.64
CA GLY A 387 -3.39 4.80 -20.21
C GLY A 387 -2.58 3.67 -19.58
N ILE A 388 -2.57 2.49 -20.21
CA ILE A 388 -1.86 1.32 -19.69
C ILE A 388 -0.33 1.48 -19.83
N LYS A 389 0.14 1.97 -20.97
CA LYS A 389 1.57 2.14 -21.27
C LYS A 389 2.23 3.14 -20.31
N ASN A 390 1.54 4.26 -20.05
CA ASN A 390 2.06 5.33 -19.20
C ASN A 390 1.79 5.13 -17.71
N ALA A 391 1.01 4.10 -17.33
CA ALA A 391 0.78 3.80 -15.93
C ALA A 391 2.05 3.31 -15.25
N ASN A 392 2.33 3.86 -14.07
CA ASN A 392 3.39 3.38 -13.22
C ASN A 392 2.86 2.22 -12.36
N ILE A 393 3.19 1.00 -12.77
CA ILE A 393 2.74 -0.24 -12.13
C ILE A 393 3.92 -0.81 -11.35
N SER A 394 4.24 -0.21 -10.20
CA SER A 394 5.25 -0.73 -9.28
C SER A 394 4.87 -0.46 -7.82
N MET A 395 5.33 -1.33 -6.92
CA MET A 395 5.17 -1.17 -5.47
C MET A 395 6.48 -0.58 -4.95
N THR A 396 6.42 0.58 -4.32
CA THR A 396 7.61 1.41 -4.03
C THR A 396 7.97 1.44 -2.56
N GLY A 397 7.06 1.04 -1.67
CA GLY A 397 7.34 1.01 -0.25
C GLY A 397 7.51 2.39 0.42
N TRP A 398 7.53 3.50 -0.33
CA TRP A 398 7.39 4.90 0.17
C TRP A 398 7.44 5.97 -0.94
N GLY A 399 7.21 5.61 -2.20
CA GLY A 399 7.26 6.53 -3.33
C GLY A 399 8.67 6.96 -3.76
N GLU A 400 9.75 6.35 -3.24
CA GLU A 400 11.12 6.75 -3.63
C GLU A 400 11.56 6.20 -4.99
N ALA A 401 10.94 5.13 -5.49
CA ALA A 401 11.21 4.61 -6.84
C ALA A 401 10.27 5.19 -7.92
N ILE A 402 9.37 6.09 -7.55
CA ILE A 402 8.53 6.83 -8.49
C ILE A 402 8.55 8.27 -8.07
N GLU A 403 9.26 9.12 -8.80
CA GLU A 403 8.87 10.52 -8.94
C GLU A 403 7.35 10.57 -9.14
N LYS A 404 6.59 10.81 -8.07
CA LYS A 404 5.20 11.24 -8.16
C LYS A 404 5.24 12.70 -8.59
N SER A 405 5.81 12.96 -9.77
CA SER A 405 5.79 14.21 -10.52
C SER A 405 4.41 14.41 -11.15
N TYR A 406 3.37 14.31 -10.32
CA TYR A 406 2.06 14.81 -10.70
C TYR A 406 1.88 16.13 -9.97
N LEU A 407 2.52 17.14 -10.55
CA LEU A 407 2.18 18.52 -10.26
C LEU A 407 0.76 18.87 -10.71
N VAL A 408 0.10 18.04 -11.52
CA VAL A 408 -1.22 18.27 -12.08
C VAL A 408 -1.89 16.91 -12.36
N SER A 409 -3.20 16.73 -12.11
CA SER A 409 -3.97 15.57 -12.59
C SER A 409 -4.32 15.65 -14.08
N LEU A 410 -4.20 16.85 -14.67
CA LEU A 410 -4.26 17.11 -16.10
C LEU A 410 -2.95 16.71 -16.77
N ARG A 411 -3.01 15.85 -17.79
CA ARG A 411 -1.81 15.45 -18.56
C ARG A 411 -1.26 16.65 -19.34
N LYS A 412 0.06 16.70 -19.54
CA LYS A 412 0.71 17.73 -20.38
C LYS A 412 0.02 17.89 -21.74
N ALA A 413 -0.29 16.79 -22.41
CA ALA A 413 -1.00 16.83 -23.70
C ALA A 413 -2.40 17.46 -23.61
N GLU A 414 -3.16 17.19 -22.54
CA GLU A 414 -4.48 17.79 -22.33
C GLU A 414 -4.37 19.29 -22.05
N PHE A 415 -3.44 19.68 -21.17
CA PHE A 415 -3.13 21.09 -20.91
C PHE A 415 -2.77 21.84 -22.20
N LEU A 416 -1.83 21.30 -22.98
CA LEU A 416 -1.42 21.88 -24.24
C LEU A 416 -2.57 21.96 -25.24
N SER A 417 -3.44 20.96 -25.28
CA SER A 417 -4.62 20.99 -26.14
C SER A 417 -5.61 22.11 -25.76
N ILE A 418 -5.81 22.36 -24.46
CA ILE A 418 -6.63 23.48 -23.95
C ILE A 418 -6.00 24.81 -24.35
N ILE A 419 -4.71 25.01 -24.02
CA ILE A 419 -3.98 26.23 -24.32
C ILE A 419 -3.95 26.51 -25.82
N ASN A 420 -3.67 25.49 -26.63
CA ASN A 420 -3.58 25.65 -28.07
C ASN A 420 -4.92 26.05 -28.67
N CYS A 421 -6.03 25.46 -28.20
CA CYS A 421 -7.35 25.90 -28.63
C CYS A 421 -7.60 27.39 -28.29
N ILE A 422 -7.35 27.80 -27.04
CA ILE A 422 -7.55 29.18 -26.61
C ILE A 422 -6.69 30.13 -27.44
N SER A 423 -5.42 29.78 -27.65
CA SER A 423 -4.47 30.54 -28.44
C SER A 423 -4.92 30.69 -29.90
N ILE A 424 -5.38 29.61 -30.53
CA ILE A 424 -5.83 29.60 -31.94
C ILE A 424 -7.16 30.36 -32.11
N SER A 425 -8.04 30.30 -31.12
CA SER A 425 -9.37 30.95 -31.20
C SER A 425 -9.30 32.46 -31.40
N ARG A 426 -8.21 33.11 -30.92
CA ARG A 426 -8.05 34.58 -30.89
C ARG A 426 -9.24 35.31 -30.26
N ASP A 427 -10.00 34.63 -29.41
CA ASP A 427 -11.17 35.17 -28.75
C ASP A 427 -10.76 35.85 -27.42
N PRO A 428 -10.84 37.18 -27.32
CA PRO A 428 -10.49 37.89 -26.10
C PRO A 428 -11.35 37.47 -24.89
N VAL A 429 -12.59 37.01 -25.11
CA VAL A 429 -13.48 36.54 -24.05
C VAL A 429 -12.98 35.21 -23.48
N LEU A 430 -12.56 34.27 -24.34
CA LEU A 430 -12.02 32.98 -23.90
C LEU A 430 -10.72 33.15 -23.14
N CYS A 431 -9.86 34.06 -23.58
CA CYS A 431 -8.63 34.35 -22.87
C CYS A 431 -8.87 35.04 -21.53
N ALA A 432 -9.86 35.94 -21.42
CA ALA A 432 -10.24 36.52 -20.14
C ALA A 432 -10.79 35.46 -19.17
N LYS A 433 -11.61 34.52 -19.65
CA LYS A 433 -12.10 33.40 -18.85
C LYS A 433 -10.96 32.44 -18.45
N TYR A 434 -10.01 32.17 -19.34
CA TYR A 434 -8.84 31.36 -19.01
C TYR A 434 -7.97 32.03 -17.94
N ALA A 435 -7.72 33.33 -18.06
CA ALA A 435 -7.01 34.11 -17.04
C ALA A 435 -7.75 34.12 -15.69
N ALA A 436 -9.08 33.97 -15.68
CA ALA A 436 -9.83 33.75 -14.44
C ALA A 436 -9.59 32.34 -13.87
N CYS A 437 -9.54 31.30 -14.71
CA CYS A 437 -9.15 29.96 -14.25
C CYS A 437 -7.72 29.97 -13.67
N GLU A 438 -6.75 30.63 -14.30
CA GLU A 438 -5.37 30.69 -13.79
C GLU A 438 -5.26 31.26 -12.38
N LYS A 439 -6.19 32.14 -11.97
CA LYS A 439 -6.24 32.68 -10.59
C LYS A 439 -6.66 31.64 -9.55
N GLU A 440 -7.26 30.53 -9.97
CA GLU A 440 -7.57 29.38 -9.11
C GLU A 440 -6.33 28.51 -8.85
N LEU A 441 -5.19 28.76 -9.51
CA LEU A 441 -3.95 28.04 -9.20
C LEU A 441 -3.52 28.30 -7.76
N PRO A 442 -2.96 27.28 -7.06
CA PRO A 442 -2.37 27.51 -5.75
C PRO A 442 -1.31 28.62 -5.81
N PRO A 443 -1.20 29.50 -4.79
CA PRO A 443 -0.33 30.69 -4.86
C PRO A 443 1.11 30.39 -5.27
N ARG A 444 1.68 29.27 -4.79
CA ARG A 444 3.03 28.84 -5.13
C ARG A 444 3.16 28.39 -6.59
N VAL A 445 2.16 27.66 -7.09
CA VAL A 445 2.10 27.21 -8.50
C VAL A 445 1.88 28.40 -9.42
N PHE A 446 1.00 29.34 -9.03
CA PHE A 446 0.73 30.56 -9.77
C PHE A 446 2.00 31.44 -9.88
N ALA A 447 2.73 31.62 -8.78
CA ALA A 447 4.00 32.34 -8.79
C ALA A 447 5.06 31.68 -9.68
N ALA A 448 5.18 30.34 -9.63
CA ALA A 448 6.05 29.59 -10.52
C ALA A 448 5.64 29.73 -11.99
N HIS A 449 4.33 29.66 -12.28
CA HIS A 449 3.79 29.87 -13.62
C HIS A 449 4.14 31.26 -14.16
N GLN A 450 3.95 32.32 -13.37
CA GLN A 450 4.33 33.68 -13.77
C GLN A 450 5.84 33.81 -14.01
N LYS A 451 6.67 33.18 -13.17
CA LYS A 451 8.13 33.18 -13.33
C LYS A 451 8.53 32.49 -14.64
N CYS A 452 8.03 31.29 -14.89
CA CYS A 452 8.30 30.51 -16.09
C CYS A 452 7.78 31.18 -17.37
N GLN A 453 6.61 31.85 -17.29
CA GLN A 453 6.08 32.63 -18.40
C GLN A 453 6.99 33.82 -18.74
N LYS A 454 7.49 34.54 -17.72
CA LYS A 454 8.46 35.62 -17.93
C LYS A 454 9.76 35.15 -18.55
N GLU A 455 10.22 33.97 -18.16
CA GLU A 455 11.46 33.37 -18.68
C GLU A 455 11.34 32.99 -20.17
N HIS A 456 10.20 32.41 -20.58
CA HIS A 456 10.01 31.94 -21.95
C HIS A 456 9.37 32.95 -22.91
N VAL A 457 8.74 34.00 -22.40
CA VAL A 457 8.00 34.99 -23.21
C VAL A 457 8.48 36.43 -23.01
N GLY A 458 9.23 36.71 -21.95
CA GLY A 458 9.73 38.05 -21.63
C GLY A 458 8.87 38.81 -20.60
N LEU A 459 9.16 40.10 -20.41
CA LEU A 459 8.62 40.92 -19.30
C LEU A 459 7.13 41.27 -19.44
N GLU A 460 6.52 41.11 -20.60
CA GLU A 460 5.14 41.51 -20.85
C GLU A 460 4.13 40.42 -20.47
N THR A 461 3.07 40.80 -19.75
CA THR A 461 1.92 39.90 -19.51
C THR A 461 1.19 39.64 -20.83
N LEU A 462 1.24 38.40 -21.30
CA LEU A 462 0.52 37.98 -22.51
C LEU A 462 -0.98 38.16 -22.33
N ARG A 463 -1.61 38.88 -23.27
CA ARG A 463 -3.06 38.98 -23.40
C ARG A 463 -3.42 38.62 -24.84
N CYS A 464 -4.48 37.84 -25.02
CA CYS A 464 -5.01 37.63 -26.36
C CYS A 464 -5.50 38.96 -26.94
N THR A 465 -5.18 39.18 -28.20
CA THR A 465 -5.78 40.23 -29.00
C THR A 465 -6.66 39.57 -30.06
N LYS A 466 -7.57 40.32 -30.68
CA LYS A 466 -8.39 39.81 -31.79
C LYS A 466 -7.56 39.36 -33.00
N HIS A 467 -6.29 39.78 -33.07
CA HIS A 467 -5.44 39.63 -34.25
C HIS A 467 -4.27 38.67 -34.02
N GLU A 468 -3.83 38.48 -32.78
CA GLU A 468 -2.68 37.64 -32.46
C GLU A 468 -3.05 36.49 -31.50
N PRO A 469 -2.47 35.29 -31.72
CA PRO A 469 -2.63 34.18 -30.78
C PRO A 469 -1.97 34.49 -29.43
N LEU A 470 -2.45 33.83 -28.37
CA LEU A 470 -1.90 33.99 -27.02
C LEU A 470 -0.39 33.67 -26.96
N TYR A 471 0.03 32.66 -27.72
CA TYR A 471 1.42 32.27 -27.86
C TYR A 471 1.79 32.24 -29.35
N LYS A 472 2.79 33.05 -29.74
CA LYS A 472 3.27 33.13 -31.13
C LYS A 472 3.89 31.81 -31.60
N VAL A 473 4.50 31.06 -30.69
CA VAL A 473 5.14 29.77 -30.96
C VAL A 473 4.43 28.68 -30.15
N PRO A 474 3.94 27.60 -30.77
CA PRO A 474 3.16 26.56 -30.10
C PRO A 474 3.96 25.72 -29.09
N GLU A 475 5.29 25.79 -29.14
CA GLU A 475 6.19 25.11 -28.18
C GLU A 475 6.30 25.84 -26.83
N ILE A 476 6.01 27.15 -26.79
CA ILE A 476 6.17 27.97 -25.57
C ILE A 476 5.32 27.43 -24.41
N PRO A 477 4.03 27.10 -24.58
CA PRO A 477 3.24 26.49 -23.52
C PRO A 477 3.82 25.19 -22.96
N ALA A 478 4.48 24.38 -23.79
CA ALA A 478 5.12 23.15 -23.35
C ALA A 478 6.34 23.44 -22.47
N LYS A 479 7.17 24.43 -22.87
CA LYS A 479 8.33 24.88 -22.08
C LYS A 479 7.90 25.49 -20.74
N ILE A 480 6.85 26.32 -20.73
CA ILE A 480 6.29 26.88 -19.49
C ILE A 480 5.80 25.76 -18.57
N PHE A 481 5.08 24.77 -19.10
CA PHE A 481 4.62 23.63 -18.32
C PHE A 481 5.79 22.87 -17.68
N ASP A 482 6.82 22.55 -18.47
CA ASP A 482 8.01 21.84 -17.97
C ASP A 482 8.73 22.65 -16.90
N CYS A 483 8.93 23.96 -17.12
CA CYS A 483 9.53 24.86 -16.13
C CYS A 483 8.74 24.90 -14.81
N VAL A 484 7.40 24.91 -14.86
CA VAL A 484 6.57 24.89 -13.64
C VAL A 484 6.71 23.55 -12.92
N VAL A 485 6.77 22.45 -13.67
CA VAL A 485 6.98 21.11 -13.14
C VAL A 485 8.32 21.04 -12.39
N GLU A 486 9.38 21.56 -13.02
CA GLU A 486 10.71 21.64 -12.44
C GLU A 486 10.77 22.60 -11.24
N THR A 487 10.06 23.73 -11.27
CA THR A 487 10.15 24.73 -10.19
C THR A 487 9.41 24.31 -8.92
N VAL A 488 8.24 23.67 -9.05
CA VAL A 488 7.39 23.39 -7.89
C VAL A 488 7.67 22.01 -7.28
N HIS A 489 8.23 21.07 -8.07
CA HIS A 489 8.52 19.65 -7.75
C HIS A 489 7.35 18.81 -7.20
N LYS A 490 6.72 19.21 -6.08
CA LYS A 490 5.70 18.44 -5.35
C LYS A 490 4.64 19.33 -4.71
N LEU A 491 3.37 19.05 -4.97
CA LEU A 491 2.23 19.72 -4.31
C LEU A 491 1.90 19.13 -2.94
N THR A 492 1.54 20.01 -2.01
CA THR A 492 0.92 19.63 -0.73
C THR A 492 -0.54 19.17 -0.94
N PRO A 493 -1.11 18.34 -0.04
CA PRO A 493 -2.50 17.90 -0.13
C PRO A 493 -3.56 19.02 -0.31
N PRO A 494 -3.49 20.18 0.38
CA PRO A 494 -4.43 21.29 0.13
C PRO A 494 -4.24 21.90 -1.25
N GLU A 495 -3.00 22.07 -1.73
CA GLU A 495 -2.73 22.58 -3.07
C GLU A 495 -3.28 21.63 -4.16
N LYS A 496 -3.21 20.31 -3.95
CA LYS A 496 -3.83 19.32 -4.84
C LYS A 496 -5.34 19.48 -4.96
N LYS A 497 -6.05 19.87 -3.90
CA LYS A 497 -7.50 20.12 -3.98
C LYS A 497 -7.82 21.38 -4.78
N VAL A 498 -6.98 22.40 -4.65
CA VAL A 498 -7.13 23.67 -5.36
C VAL A 498 -6.81 23.50 -6.85
N ILE A 499 -5.77 22.73 -7.19
CA ILE A 499 -5.40 22.52 -8.59
C ILE A 499 -6.48 21.76 -9.38
N VAL A 500 -7.23 20.85 -8.73
CA VAL A 500 -8.38 20.19 -9.36
C VAL A 500 -9.44 21.20 -9.82
N LYS A 501 -9.67 22.28 -9.06
CA LYS A 501 -10.64 23.33 -9.46
C LYS A 501 -10.17 24.09 -10.69
N PHE A 502 -8.87 24.40 -10.77
CA PHE A 502 -8.27 24.98 -11.97
C PHE A 502 -8.47 24.07 -13.18
N GLU A 503 -8.20 22.78 -13.03
CA GLU A 503 -8.35 21.81 -14.11
C GLU A 503 -9.80 21.65 -14.58
N GLU A 504 -10.75 21.61 -13.65
CA GLU A 504 -12.18 21.59 -13.96
C GLU A 504 -12.61 22.85 -14.71
N CYS A 505 -12.14 24.03 -14.27
CA CYS A 505 -12.39 25.31 -14.95
C CYS A 505 -11.85 25.30 -16.39
N ALA A 506 -10.60 24.85 -16.57
CA ALA A 506 -9.93 24.80 -17.88
C ALA A 506 -10.59 23.78 -18.83
N LYS A 507 -10.99 22.60 -18.33
CA LYS A 507 -11.72 21.59 -19.10
C LYS A 507 -13.07 22.10 -19.56
N LYS A 508 -13.84 22.71 -18.65
CA LYS A 508 -15.14 23.31 -18.97
C LYS A 508 -15.01 24.38 -20.05
N LEU A 509 -13.99 25.23 -19.98
CA LEU A 509 -13.70 26.24 -21.00
C LEU A 509 -13.48 25.61 -22.38
N LYS A 510 -12.70 24.52 -22.46
CA LYS A 510 -12.45 23.79 -23.70
C LYS A 510 -13.74 23.20 -24.28
N GLU A 511 -14.56 22.58 -23.44
CA GLU A 511 -15.82 21.97 -23.87
C GLU A 511 -16.82 22.98 -24.42
N GLU A 512 -16.97 24.13 -23.76
CA GLU A 512 -17.89 25.19 -24.17
C GLU A 512 -17.48 25.89 -25.46
N SER A 513 -16.18 25.97 -25.73
CA SER A 513 -15.65 26.97 -26.67
C SER A 513 -14.90 26.39 -27.85
N CYS A 514 -14.17 25.29 -27.64
CA CYS A 514 -13.29 24.72 -28.67
C CYS A 514 -14.01 23.86 -29.70
N LYS A 515 -15.16 23.27 -29.33
CA LYS A 515 -16.01 22.51 -30.26
C LYS A 515 -16.61 23.39 -31.36
N ILE A 516 -16.81 24.69 -31.08
CA ILE A 516 -17.41 25.64 -32.02
C ILE A 516 -16.39 26.08 -33.08
N VAL A 517 -15.11 26.21 -32.71
CA VAL A 517 -14.04 26.67 -33.61
C VAL A 517 -13.69 25.62 -34.68
N GLU A 518 -13.69 24.33 -34.33
CA GLU A 518 -13.49 23.25 -35.31
C GLU A 518 -14.61 23.22 -36.36
N GLY A 519 -15.85 23.48 -35.96
CA GLY A 519 -16.99 23.59 -36.88
C GLY A 519 -16.85 24.75 -37.88
N HIS A 520 -16.40 25.92 -37.43
CA HIS A 520 -16.21 27.09 -38.31
C HIS A 520 -14.97 27.00 -39.21
N ALA A 521 -13.87 26.42 -38.72
CA ALA A 521 -12.66 26.20 -39.53
C ALA A 521 -12.90 25.20 -40.67
N HIS A 522 -13.68 24.14 -40.42
CA HIS A 522 -14.11 23.21 -41.46
C HIS A 522 -15.09 23.84 -42.47
N ALA A 523 -16.01 24.69 -42.01
CA ALA A 523 -16.93 25.42 -42.89
C ALA A 523 -16.22 26.42 -43.82
N HIS A 524 -15.16 27.09 -43.36
CA HIS A 524 -14.36 27.99 -44.18
C HIS A 524 -13.46 27.26 -45.20
N ARG A 525 -12.88 26.10 -44.85
CA ARG A 525 -12.16 25.26 -45.82
C ARG A 525 -13.07 24.70 -46.91
N ALA A 526 -14.29 24.30 -46.58
CA ALA A 526 -15.27 23.81 -47.56
C ALA A 526 -15.71 24.88 -48.58
N ARG A 527 -15.67 26.17 -48.21
CA ARG A 527 -15.95 27.28 -49.14
C ARG A 527 -14.77 27.62 -50.06
N HIS A 528 -13.53 27.40 -49.62
CA HIS A 528 -12.35 27.65 -50.45
C HIS A 528 -12.10 26.58 -51.53
N PHE A 529 -12.67 25.38 -51.38
CA PHE A 529 -12.59 24.30 -52.38
C PHE A 529 -13.77 24.28 -53.37
N ARG A 530 -14.66 25.28 -53.35
CA ARG A 530 -15.81 25.42 -54.26
C ARG A 530 -15.68 26.56 -55.27
N HIS A 531 -14.50 27.17 -55.40
CA HIS A 531 -14.19 28.14 -56.45
C HIS A 531 -13.14 27.61 -57.40
#